data_AF-A0A2V7ZU27-F1
#
_entry.id   AF-A0A2V7ZU27-F1
#
_cell.length_a   1.000
_cell.length_b   1.000
_cell.length_c   1.000
_cell.angle_alpha   90.00
_cell.angle_beta   90.00
_cell.angle_gamma   90.00
#
_symmetry.space_group_name_H-M   'P 1'
#
loop_
_entity.id
_entity.type
_entity.pdbx_description
1 polymer ?
#
loop_
_entity_poly.entity_id
_entity_poly.type
_entity_poly.pdbx_seq_one_letter_code
_entity_poly.pdbx_strand_id
1 'polypeptide(L)'
;ERRRIVASGSSRSAQGDRPRGAHRDVPHDVAVQNDGLGVASRDVVSGRDAAAEVVEMFERMHAIWSRYLDDLADAELERRFEYTTYTGERYADAVHNVLTQLFSHSSYHRGQIALLLRRIGAEPALTDFVFWTRRRVDGS
;
A
#
# COMPACT_ATOMS: atom_id res chain seq x y z
N GLU A 1 37.60 -13.46 1.19
CA GLU A 1 37.68 -13.04 2.61
C GLU A 1 36.34 -12.46 3.03
N ARG A 2 35.60 -13.15 3.91
CA ARG A 2 34.22 -12.80 4.31
C ARG A 2 34.27 -12.14 5.69
N ARG A 3 33.90 -10.86 5.80
CA ARG A 3 33.72 -10.21 7.11
C ARG A 3 32.29 -10.39 7.60
N ARG A 4 32.19 -11.18 8.68
CA ARG A 4 31.02 -11.44 9.51
C ARG A 4 30.82 -10.21 10.41
N ILE A 5 29.70 -9.49 10.28
CA ILE A 5 29.35 -8.44 11.23
C ILE A 5 28.60 -9.09 12.40
N VAL A 6 29.19 -8.95 13.58
CA VAL A 6 28.71 -9.43 14.87
C VAL A 6 27.75 -8.37 15.42
N ALA A 7 26.48 -8.73 15.65
CA ALA A 7 25.57 -7.92 16.47
C ALA A 7 25.79 -8.30 17.94
N SER A 8 26.37 -7.38 18.73
CA SER A 8 26.50 -7.51 20.18
C SER A 8 25.14 -7.24 20.84
N GLY A 9 24.57 -8.27 21.46
CA GLY A 9 23.42 -8.14 22.35
C GLY A 9 23.83 -7.56 23.70
N SER A 10 23.13 -6.53 24.15
CA SER A 10 23.03 -6.19 25.57
C SER A 10 21.59 -5.81 25.88
N SER A 11 20.80 -6.82 26.22
CA SER A 11 19.44 -6.66 26.73
C SER A 11 19.50 -6.40 28.24
N ARG A 12 19.21 -5.16 28.66
CA ARG A 12 18.73 -4.90 30.03
C ARG A 12 17.21 -4.72 29.98
N SER A 13 16.58 -5.51 30.83
CA SER A 13 15.16 -5.54 31.15
C SER A 13 14.72 -4.25 31.85
N ALA A 14 13.64 -3.64 31.33
CA ALA A 14 12.79 -2.74 32.09
C ALA A 14 11.34 -2.99 31.63
N GLN A 15 10.66 -3.82 32.41
CA GLN A 15 9.21 -3.97 32.41
C GLN A 15 8.63 -2.67 32.98
N GLY A 16 7.98 -1.86 32.14
CA GLY A 16 7.22 -0.68 32.55
C GLY A 16 5.90 -0.67 31.79
N ASP A 17 4.80 -0.59 32.54
CA ASP A 17 3.42 -0.57 32.03
C ASP A 17 3.23 0.42 30.87
N ARG A 18 2.78 -0.08 29.72
CA ARG A 18 2.32 0.78 28.62
C ARG A 18 0.83 1.10 28.81
N PRO A 19 0.42 2.38 28.75
CA PRO A 19 -0.99 2.76 28.87
C PRO A 19 -1.79 2.23 27.67
N ARG A 20 -3.04 1.85 27.94
CA ARG A 20 -4.03 1.38 26.96
C ARG A 20 -4.43 2.52 26.04
N GLY A 21 -3.70 2.63 24.93
CA GLY A 21 -3.96 3.48 23.77
C GLY A 21 -2.97 3.05 22.70
N ALA A 22 -3.20 1.87 22.12
CA ALA A 22 -2.29 1.33 21.12
C ALA A 22 -2.41 2.19 19.84
N HIS A 23 -1.56 3.20 19.71
CA HIS A 23 -1.24 3.80 18.43
C HIS A 23 -0.73 2.66 17.54
N ARG A 24 -1.58 2.22 16.62
CA ARG A 24 -1.22 1.19 15.64
C ARG A 24 -0.40 1.92 14.58
N ASP A 25 0.89 1.61 14.53
CA ASP A 25 1.77 2.12 13.49
C ASP A 25 1.15 1.85 12.11
N VAL A 26 1.32 2.77 11.17
CA VAL A 26 1.08 2.48 9.76
C VAL A 26 1.94 1.24 9.45
N PRO A 27 1.36 0.11 9.02
CA PRO A 27 2.13 -1.12 8.86
C PRO A 27 3.37 -0.83 8.01
N HIS A 28 4.54 -1.33 8.41
CA HIS A 28 5.79 -1.07 7.70
C HIS A 28 5.69 -1.46 6.21
N ASP A 29 4.81 -2.40 5.87
CA ASP A 29 4.47 -2.83 4.50
C ASP A 29 3.75 -1.74 3.67
N VAL A 30 3.06 -0.80 4.31
CA VAL A 30 2.37 0.32 3.66
C VAL A 30 3.36 1.40 3.23
N ALA A 31 4.40 1.66 4.02
CA ALA A 31 5.46 2.60 3.65
C ALA A 31 6.23 2.11 2.41
N VAL A 32 6.47 0.79 2.31
CA VAL A 32 7.15 0.17 1.16
C VAL A 32 6.38 0.37 -0.17
N GLN A 33 5.05 0.55 -0.12
CA GLN A 33 4.22 0.86 -1.29
C GLN A 33 4.31 2.33 -1.75
N ASN A 34 4.84 3.23 -0.91
CA ASN A 34 4.91 4.66 -1.17
C ASN A 34 6.07 5.05 -2.10
N ASP A 35 7.11 4.22 -2.18
CA ASP A 35 8.41 4.60 -2.75
C ASP A 35 8.49 4.45 -4.28
N GLY A 36 7.43 3.98 -4.94
CA GLY A 36 7.38 3.75 -6.40
C GLY A 36 8.42 2.75 -6.94
N LEU A 37 9.29 2.21 -6.09
CA LEU A 37 10.39 1.28 -6.38
C LEU A 37 10.46 0.12 -5.37
N GLY A 38 9.52 0.06 -4.43
CA GLY A 38 9.55 -0.79 -3.25
C GLY A 38 8.97 -2.20 -3.39
N VAL A 39 8.69 -2.72 -4.58
CA VAL A 39 8.69 -4.17 -4.79
C VAL A 39 9.30 -4.47 -6.16
N ALA A 40 10.58 -4.19 -6.29
CA ALA A 40 11.43 -5.03 -7.13
C ALA A 40 11.63 -6.40 -6.42
N SER A 41 10.54 -7.12 -6.12
CA SER A 41 10.63 -8.57 -6.07
C SER A 41 10.86 -8.98 -7.51
N ARG A 42 12.12 -9.27 -7.80
CA ARG A 42 12.64 -9.71 -9.10
C ARG A 42 12.11 -11.09 -9.51
N ASP A 43 11.00 -11.52 -8.93
CA ASP A 43 10.25 -12.70 -9.29
C ASP A 43 9.14 -12.23 -10.22
N VAL A 44 9.55 -12.03 -11.47
CA VAL A 44 8.65 -11.93 -12.60
C VAL A 44 7.74 -13.14 -12.53
N VAL A 45 6.48 -12.87 -12.22
CA VAL A 45 5.37 -13.79 -12.30
C VAL A 45 5.38 -14.43 -13.70
N SER A 46 5.88 -15.67 -13.77
CA SER A 46 6.15 -16.42 -15.00
C SER A 46 5.41 -17.74 -14.93
N GLY A 47 4.19 -17.80 -15.49
CA GLY A 47 3.46 -19.06 -15.62
C GLY A 47 1.95 -18.88 -15.62
N ARG A 48 1.21 -19.99 -15.67
CA ARG A 48 -0.26 -20.00 -15.50
C ARG A 48 -0.65 -19.84 -14.02
N ASP A 49 0.26 -20.22 -13.12
CA ASP A 49 0.16 -20.06 -11.65
C ASP A 49 0.25 -18.60 -11.21
N ALA A 50 0.79 -17.75 -12.09
CA ALA A 50 0.83 -16.31 -11.99
C ALA A 50 -0.48 -15.64 -11.58
N ALA A 51 -1.57 -16.01 -12.24
CA ALA A 51 -2.85 -15.34 -12.05
C ALA A 51 -3.44 -15.69 -10.68
N ALA A 52 -3.32 -16.96 -10.27
CA ALA A 52 -3.76 -17.40 -8.95
C ALA A 52 -2.94 -16.74 -7.84
N GLU A 53 -1.61 -16.68 -7.99
CA GLU A 53 -0.72 -15.99 -7.05
C GLU A 53 -1.04 -14.50 -6.91
N VAL A 54 -1.29 -13.81 -8.02
CA VAL A 54 -1.70 -12.39 -8.02
C VAL A 54 -3.05 -12.20 -7.34
N VAL A 55 -4.02 -13.09 -7.57
CA VAL A 55 -5.32 -13.05 -6.90
C VAL A 55 -5.15 -13.26 -5.40
N GLU A 56 -4.39 -14.26 -4.96
CA GLU A 56 -4.15 -14.47 -3.54
C GLU A 56 -3.42 -13.30 -2.88
N MET A 57 -2.42 -12.72 -3.56
CA MET A 57 -1.73 -11.53 -3.09
C MET A 57 -2.69 -10.34 -2.97
N PHE A 58 -3.56 -10.15 -3.95
CA PHE A 58 -4.59 -9.12 -3.93
C PHE A 58 -5.56 -9.32 -2.75
N GLU A 59 -6.08 -10.54 -2.54
CA GLU A 59 -7.00 -10.84 -1.44
C GLU A 59 -6.37 -10.58 -0.07
N ARG A 60 -5.09 -10.97 0.11
CA ARG A 60 -4.35 -10.67 1.35
C ARG A 60 -4.19 -9.17 1.56
N MET A 61 -3.73 -8.45 0.53
CA MET A 61 -3.56 -6.99 0.58
C MET A 61 -4.89 -6.29 0.84
N HIS A 62 -5.96 -6.69 0.16
CA HIS A 62 -7.30 -6.14 0.31
C HIS A 62 -7.81 -6.33 1.75
N ALA A 63 -7.69 -7.53 2.31
CA ALA A 63 -8.11 -7.79 3.69
C ALA A 63 -7.38 -6.92 4.73
N ILE A 64 -6.08 -6.66 4.53
CA ILE A 64 -5.30 -5.78 5.42
C ILE A 64 -5.78 -4.33 5.30
N TRP A 65 -5.91 -3.83 4.08
CA TRP A 65 -6.32 -2.45 3.83
C TRP A 65 -7.77 -2.17 4.24
N SER A 66 -8.71 -3.07 3.94
CA SER A 66 -10.11 -2.92 4.33
C SER A 66 -10.23 -2.82 5.85
N ARG A 67 -9.56 -3.70 6.61
CA ARG A 67 -9.54 -3.62 8.08
C ARG A 67 -8.93 -2.32 8.60
N TYR A 68 -7.85 -1.85 7.98
CA TYR A 68 -7.22 -0.59 8.38
C TYR A 68 -8.15 0.60 8.14
N LEU A 69 -8.79 0.67 6.97
CA LEU A 69 -9.67 1.77 6.59
C LEU A 69 -10.98 1.76 7.38
N ASP A 70 -11.53 0.58 7.70
CA ASP A 70 -12.75 0.45 8.53
C ASP A 70 -12.56 1.02 9.95
N ASP A 71 -11.35 0.90 10.50
CA ASP A 71 -10.99 1.40 11.84
C ASP A 71 -10.45 2.85 11.82
N LEU A 72 -10.26 3.46 10.64
CA LEU A 72 -9.60 4.75 10.51
C LEU A 72 -10.56 5.91 10.79
N ALA A 73 -10.35 6.61 11.90
CA ALA A 73 -11.09 7.82 12.23
C ALA A 73 -10.54 9.06 11.49
N ASP A 74 -11.41 10.04 11.20
CA ASP A 74 -11.02 11.28 10.50
C ASP A 74 -9.85 12.01 11.18
N ALA A 75 -9.80 12.02 12.51
CA ALA A 75 -8.71 12.65 13.25
C ALA A 75 -7.34 11.97 13.03
N GLU A 76 -7.33 10.68 12.71
CA GLU A 76 -6.11 9.92 12.43
C GLU A 76 -5.50 10.26 11.06
N LEU A 77 -6.27 10.89 10.16
CA LEU A 77 -5.75 11.34 8.85
C LEU A 77 -4.64 12.39 8.98
N GLU A 78 -4.65 13.17 10.07
CA GLU A 78 -3.63 14.18 10.38
C GLU A 78 -2.45 13.64 11.20
N ARG A 79 -2.53 12.37 11.64
CA ARG A 79 -1.43 11.75 12.39
C ARG A 79 -0.18 11.72 11.52
N ARG A 80 0.93 12.21 12.07
CA ARG A 80 2.25 12.14 11.44
C ARG A 80 3.00 10.90 11.89
N PHE A 81 3.78 10.33 10.98
CA PHE A 81 4.69 9.24 11.26
C PHE A 81 6.01 9.46 10.52
N GLU A 82 7.09 8.90 11.07
CA GLU A 82 8.41 8.93 10.46
C GLU A 82 8.69 7.60 9.75
N TYR A 83 9.40 7.66 8.64
CA TYR A 83 9.86 6.48 7.91
C TYR A 83 11.25 6.72 7.32
N THR A 84 11.92 5.63 6.99
CA THR A 84 13.23 5.65 6.34
C THR A 84 13.08 5.03 4.95
N THR A 85 13.49 5.75 3.92
CA THR A 85 13.47 5.25 2.53
C THR A 85 14.49 4.13 2.35
N TYR A 86 14.40 3.42 1.22
CA TYR A 86 15.42 2.44 0.83
C TYR A 86 16.83 3.06 0.64
N THR A 87 16.93 4.38 0.43
CA THR A 87 18.20 5.12 0.35
C THR A 87 18.79 5.45 1.73
N GLY A 88 18.07 5.14 2.82
CA GLY A 88 18.49 5.40 4.19
C GLY A 88 18.14 6.80 4.69
N GLU A 89 17.42 7.60 3.90
CA GLU A 89 17.00 8.95 4.25
C GLU A 89 15.73 8.91 5.10
N ARG A 90 15.63 9.79 6.09
CA ARG A 90 14.48 9.85 7.01
C ARG A 90 13.52 10.95 6.60
N TYR A 91 12.24 10.63 6.59
CA TYR A 91 11.15 11.54 6.27
C TYR A 91 10.03 11.40 7.30
N ALA A 92 9.14 12.39 7.32
CA ALA A 92 7.92 12.35 8.10
C ALA A 92 6.75 12.80 7.22
N ASP A 93 5.63 12.10 7.30
CA ASP A 93 4.44 12.43 6.53
C ASP A 93 3.15 12.20 7.34
N ALA A 94 2.05 12.80 6.89
CA ALA A 94 0.71 12.57 7.43
C ALA A 94 0.05 11.37 6.73
N VAL A 95 -0.83 10.68 7.46
CA VAL A 95 -1.57 9.51 6.93
C VAL A 95 -2.33 9.86 5.64
N HIS A 96 -2.99 11.03 5.57
CA HIS A 96 -3.77 11.41 4.38
C HIS A 96 -2.92 11.56 3.12
N ASN A 97 -1.66 12.00 3.23
CA ASN A 97 -0.77 12.16 2.08
C ASN A 97 -0.46 10.81 1.45
N VAL A 98 -0.15 9.80 2.27
CA VAL A 98 0.11 8.44 1.78
C VAL A 98 -1.13 7.80 1.16
N LEU A 99 -2.31 7.97 1.78
CA LEU A 99 -3.56 7.44 1.20
C LEU A 99 -3.90 8.11 -0.13
N THR A 100 -3.66 9.42 -0.24
CA THR A 100 -3.86 10.18 -1.49
C THR A 100 -2.89 9.73 -2.58
N GLN A 101 -1.63 9.52 -2.23
CA GLN A 101 -0.61 8.99 -3.15
C GLN A 101 -1.01 7.59 -3.63
N LEU A 102 -1.40 6.68 -2.72
CA LEU A 102 -1.81 5.32 -3.06
C LEU A 102 -3.00 5.30 -4.03
N PHE A 103 -4.03 6.11 -3.77
CA PHE A 103 -5.19 6.24 -4.65
C PHE A 103 -4.78 6.70 -6.07
N SER A 104 -3.92 7.71 -6.14
CA SER A 104 -3.47 8.30 -7.40
C SER A 104 -2.56 7.34 -8.18
N HIS A 105 -1.63 6.67 -7.49
CA HIS A 105 -0.70 5.70 -8.06
C HIS A 105 -1.43 4.45 -8.58
N SER A 106 -2.47 4.00 -7.88
CA SER A 106 -3.35 2.91 -8.34
C SER A 106 -4.06 3.27 -9.65
N SER A 107 -4.54 4.50 -9.79
CA SER A 107 -5.17 4.99 -11.02
C SER A 107 -4.18 5.06 -12.19
N TYR A 108 -2.94 5.49 -11.94
CA TYR A 108 -1.88 5.48 -12.95
C TYR A 108 -1.61 4.07 -13.50
N HIS A 109 -1.43 3.07 -12.63
CA HIS A 109 -1.19 1.69 -13.07
C HIS A 109 -2.40 1.05 -13.75
N ARG A 110 -3.62 1.36 -13.31
CA ARG A 110 -4.84 0.92 -14.02
C ARG A 110 -4.88 1.46 -15.46
N GLY A 111 -4.43 2.70 -15.68
CA GLY A 111 -4.26 3.26 -17.03
C GLY A 111 -3.26 2.47 -17.88
N GLN A 112 -2.11 2.07 -17.30
CA GLN A 112 -1.13 1.24 -17.99
C GLN A 112 -1.70 -0.15 -18.34
N ILE A 113 -2.42 -0.80 -17.42
CA ILE A 113 -3.07 -2.09 -17.67
C ILE A 113 -4.13 -1.96 -18.76
N ALA A 114 -4.96 -0.92 -18.72
CA ALA A 114 -5.96 -0.66 -19.75
C ALA A 114 -5.32 -0.52 -21.15
N LEU A 115 -4.17 0.17 -21.23
CA LEU A 115 -3.42 0.26 -22.48
C LEU A 115 -2.94 -1.11 -22.97
N LEU A 116 -2.43 -1.96 -22.07
CA LEU A 116 -1.98 -3.32 -22.42
C LEU A 116 -3.13 -4.22 -22.89
N LEU A 117 -4.29 -4.15 -22.22
CA LEU A 117 -5.50 -4.89 -22.63
C LEU A 117 -5.94 -4.48 -24.04
N ARG A 118 -5.97 -3.17 -24.35
CA ARG A 118 -6.31 -2.70 -25.70
C ARG A 118 -5.34 -3.22 -26.77
N ARG A 119 -4.03 -3.32 -26.46
CA ARG A 119 -3.02 -3.83 -27.40
C ARG A 119 -3.24 -5.29 -27.80
N ILE A 120 -3.86 -6.09 -26.94
CA ILE A 120 -4.22 -7.49 -27.25
C ILE A 120 -5.65 -7.65 -27.76
N GLY A 121 -6.34 -6.54 -28.06
CA GLY A 121 -7.74 -6.56 -28.52
C GLY A 121 -8.78 -6.85 -27.44
N ALA A 122 -8.40 -6.81 -26.16
CA ALA A 122 -9.31 -6.98 -25.03
C ALA A 122 -9.89 -5.62 -24.59
N GLU A 123 -11.11 -5.63 -24.04
CA GLU A 123 -11.74 -4.43 -23.51
C GLU A 123 -11.33 -4.19 -22.04
N PRO A 124 -10.78 -3.02 -21.69
CA PRO A 124 -10.49 -2.67 -20.30
C PRO A 124 -11.74 -2.45 -19.45
N ALA A 125 -11.59 -2.61 -18.14
CA ALA A 125 -12.61 -2.21 -17.18
C ALA A 125 -12.83 -0.68 -17.17
N LEU A 126 -14.05 -0.25 -16.88
CA LEU A 126 -14.40 1.17 -16.72
C LEU A 126 -13.90 1.71 -15.38
N THR A 127 -13.03 2.72 -15.43
CA THR A 127 -12.36 3.30 -14.25
C THR A 127 -12.83 4.70 -13.89
N ASP A 128 -13.60 5.36 -14.74
CA ASP A 128 -14.00 6.75 -14.54
C ASP A 128 -14.97 6.88 -13.36
N PHE A 129 -14.60 7.67 -12.35
CA PHE A 129 -15.43 7.87 -11.15
C PHE A 129 -16.86 8.34 -11.49
N VAL A 130 -16.99 9.28 -12.43
CA VAL A 130 -18.30 9.84 -12.84
C VAL A 130 -19.20 8.78 -13.47
N PHE A 131 -18.63 7.77 -14.14
CA PHE A 131 -19.42 6.67 -14.70
C PHE A 131 -20.23 5.95 -13.61
N TRP A 132 -19.61 5.76 -12.43
CA TRP A 132 -20.17 5.04 -11.29
C TRP A 132 -21.05 5.89 -10.38
N THR A 133 -20.82 7.20 -10.30
CA THR A 133 -21.53 8.09 -9.38
C THR A 133 -22.68 8.87 -10.00
N ARG A 134 -22.70 9.03 -11.32
CA ARG A 134 -23.77 9.75 -12.01
C ARG A 134 -25.12 9.06 -11.80
N ARG A 135 -26.16 9.84 -11.53
CA ARG A 135 -27.56 9.39 -11.55
C ARG A 135 -28.27 9.96 -12.76
N ARG A 136 -29.19 9.19 -13.33
CA ARG A 136 -30.10 9.73 -14.35
C ARG A 136 -31.05 10.70 -13.65
N VAL A 137 -31.27 11.84 -14.28
CA VAL A 137 -32.41 12.69 -13.94
C VAL A 137 -33.56 12.19 -14.79
N ASP A 138 -34.54 11.57 -14.15
CA ASP A 138 -35.79 11.22 -14.84
C ASP A 138 -36.58 12.52 -15.05
N GLY A 139 -37.09 12.71 -16.27
CA GLY A 139 -37.84 13.91 -16.63
C GLY A 139 -39.15 13.99 -15.83
N SER A 140 -39.39 15.16 -15.23
CA SER A 140 -40.68 15.57 -14.66
C SER A 140 -41.77 15.65 -15.71
#